data_AF-A0A7J8N7Y8-F1
#
_entry.id   AF-A0A7J8N7Y8-F1
#
_cell.length_a   1.000
_cell.length_b   1.000
_cell.length_c   1.000
_cell.angle_alpha   90.00
_cell.angle_beta   90.00
_cell.angle_gamma   90.00
#
_symmetry.space_group_name_H-M   'P 1'
#
loop_
_entity.id
_entity.type
_entity.pdbx_description
1 polymer ?
#
loop_
_entity_poly.entity_id
_entity_poly.type
_entity_poly.pdbx_seq_one_letter_code
_entity_poly.pdbx_strand_id
1 'polypeptide(L)'
;AIVFVVDSSDRERIPEARKELHWVLAEKELENAAVLVLGNKQDLSDAMSSSEMADKLGLHSLGQRPWYIQKTSACSGYGLYEGLHWLSNNISNLADSCSYNHFPNPFSRPHKIDLTLIEIENVILL
;
A
#
# COMPACT_ATOMS: atom_id res chain seq x y z
N ALA A 1 1.02 -0.54 8.31
CA ALA A 1 1.06 -1.21 6.99
C ALA A 1 0.98 -0.15 5.90
N ILE A 2 1.41 -0.46 4.68
CA ILE A 2 1.45 0.46 3.52
C ILE A 2 0.66 -0.16 2.37
N VAL A 3 -0.12 0.68 1.69
CA VAL A 3 -0.69 0.37 0.37
C VAL A 3 0.00 1.27 -0.64
N PHE A 4 0.69 0.67 -1.60
CA PHE A 4 1.43 1.38 -2.64
C PHE A 4 0.80 1.09 -4.00
N VAL A 5 0.25 2.11 -4.65
CA VAL A 5 -0.43 1.95 -5.94
C VAL A 5 0.52 2.30 -7.07
N VAL A 6 0.63 1.42 -8.05
CA VAL A 6 1.49 1.59 -9.21
C VAL A 6 0.65 1.49 -10.47
N ASP A 7 0.80 2.44 -11.38
CA ASP A 7 0.31 2.26 -12.74
C ASP A 7 1.16 1.18 -13.43
N SER A 8 0.58 0.01 -13.66
CA SER A 8 1.32 -1.12 -14.23
C SER A 8 1.56 -0.99 -15.74
N SER A 9 0.89 -0.07 -16.44
CA SER A 9 1.16 0.24 -17.85
C SER A 9 2.33 1.20 -18.02
N ASP A 10 2.56 2.06 -17.03
CA ASP A 10 3.60 3.10 -17.07
C ASP A 10 4.97 2.55 -16.64
N ARG A 11 5.62 1.84 -17.55
CA ARG A 11 6.91 1.19 -17.34
C ARG A 11 8.06 2.19 -17.14
N GLU A 12 7.93 3.41 -17.66
CA GLU A 12 8.96 4.45 -17.60
C GLU A 12 9.05 5.05 -16.20
N ARG A 13 7.92 5.17 -15.46
CA ARG A 13 7.89 5.71 -14.10
C ARG A 13 8.20 4.72 -12.97
N ILE A 14 8.46 3.46 -13.28
CA ILE A 14 8.73 2.43 -12.27
C ILE A 14 10.04 2.65 -11.50
N PRO A 15 11.15 3.08 -12.12
CA PRO A 15 12.37 3.41 -11.38
C PRO A 15 12.13 4.49 -10.30
N GLU A 16 11.32 5.51 -10.60
CA GLU A 16 10.90 6.55 -9.67
C GLU A 16 10.02 5.97 -8.57
N ALA A 17 9.01 5.18 -8.93
CA ALA A 17 8.14 4.50 -7.97
C ALA A 17 8.93 3.60 -7.01
N ARG A 18 9.95 2.89 -7.51
CA ARG A 18 10.89 2.12 -6.69
C ARG A 18 11.61 3.02 -5.69
N LYS A 19 12.17 4.14 -6.16
CA LYS A 19 12.90 5.07 -5.28
C LYS A 19 12.01 5.57 -4.14
N GLU A 20 10.79 6.00 -4.46
CA GLU A 20 9.83 6.48 -3.47
C GLU A 20 9.42 5.39 -2.48
N LEU A 21 9.12 4.18 -2.97
CA LEU A 21 8.79 3.04 -2.11
C LEU A 21 9.92 2.74 -1.11
N HIS A 22 11.16 2.65 -1.58
CA HIS A 22 12.30 2.36 -0.71
C HIS A 22 12.63 3.52 0.23
N TRP A 23 12.40 4.76 -0.19
CA TRP A 23 12.56 5.95 0.66
C TRP A 23 11.55 5.93 1.81
N VAL A 24 10.27 5.71 1.52
CA VAL A 24 9.21 5.58 2.53
C VAL A 24 9.47 4.39 3.47
N LEU A 25 9.93 3.25 2.94
CA LEU A 25 10.22 2.06 3.76
C LEU A 25 11.48 2.19 4.63
N ALA A 26 12.31 3.22 4.42
CA ALA A 26 13.45 3.51 5.27
C ALA A 26 13.07 4.23 6.56
N GLU A 27 11.85 4.79 6.65
CA GLU A 27 11.35 5.45 7.86
C GLU A 27 11.14 4.43 8.98
N LYS A 28 11.57 4.80 10.20
CA LYS A 28 11.61 3.89 11.36
C LYS A 28 10.21 3.42 11.76
N GLU A 29 9.22 4.30 11.66
CA GLU A 29 7.81 4.04 11.94
C GLU A 29 7.25 2.94 11.03
N LEU A 30 7.89 2.71 9.89
CA LEU A 30 7.49 1.75 8.89
C LEU A 30 8.38 0.52 8.87
N GLU A 31 9.35 0.33 9.77
CA GLU A 31 10.29 -0.79 9.79
C GLU A 31 9.63 -2.18 9.69
N ASN A 32 8.45 -2.36 10.31
CA ASN A 32 7.71 -3.63 10.34
C ASN A 32 6.40 -3.61 9.54
N ALA A 33 6.15 -2.55 8.76
CA ALA A 33 4.92 -2.42 8.01
C ALA A 33 4.81 -3.47 6.89
N ALA A 34 3.71 -4.23 6.85
CA ALA A 34 3.34 -5.01 5.67
C ALA A 34 3.11 -4.10 4.45
N VAL A 35 3.50 -4.54 3.26
CA VAL A 35 3.45 -3.76 2.02
C VAL A 35 2.52 -4.43 1.02
N LEU A 36 1.36 -3.84 0.78
CA LEU A 36 0.50 -4.22 -0.34
C LEU A 36 0.81 -3.33 -1.53
N VAL A 37 1.23 -3.90 -2.65
CA VAL A 37 1.35 -3.20 -3.93
C VAL A 37 0.11 -3.47 -4.77
N LEU A 38 -0.60 -2.42 -5.15
CA LEU A 38 -1.70 -2.51 -6.11
C LEU A 38 -1.17 -2.16 -7.50
N GLY A 39 -0.96 -3.16 -8.33
CA GLY A 39 -0.62 -2.98 -9.74
C GLY A 39 -1.88 -2.64 -10.53
N ASN A 40 -2.17 -1.35 -10.66
CA ASN A 40 -3.38 -0.80 -11.28
C ASN A 40 -3.29 -0.76 -12.81
N LYS A 41 -4.43 -0.58 -13.48
CA LYS A 41 -4.59 -0.55 -14.96
C LYS A 41 -4.30 -1.90 -15.64
N GLN A 42 -4.63 -3.01 -14.98
CA GLN A 42 -4.44 -4.36 -15.56
C GLN A 42 -5.38 -4.69 -16.73
N ASP A 43 -6.31 -3.78 -17.04
CA ASP A 43 -7.13 -3.80 -18.25
C ASP A 43 -6.35 -3.41 -19.53
N LEU A 44 -5.16 -2.81 -19.39
CA LEU A 44 -4.32 -2.41 -20.53
C LEU A 44 -3.38 -3.54 -20.98
N SER A 45 -3.13 -3.64 -22.28
CA SER A 45 -2.35 -4.73 -22.88
C SER A 45 -0.86 -4.70 -22.54
N ASP A 46 -0.33 -3.53 -22.15
CA ASP A 46 1.06 -3.30 -21.78
C ASP A 46 1.32 -3.42 -20.27
N ALA A 47 0.27 -3.69 -19.49
CA ALA A 47 0.33 -3.84 -18.05
C ALA A 47 1.37 -4.90 -17.61
N MET A 48 2.23 -4.53 -16.67
CA MET A 48 3.25 -5.43 -16.13
C MET A 48 2.62 -6.59 -15.36
N SER A 49 3.32 -7.73 -15.40
CA SER A 49 3.00 -8.88 -14.55
C SER A 49 3.41 -8.62 -13.10
N SER A 50 2.84 -9.39 -12.17
CA SER A 50 3.23 -9.30 -10.76
C SER A 50 4.72 -9.63 -10.54
N SER A 51 5.26 -10.60 -11.27
CA SER A 51 6.70 -10.92 -11.20
C SER A 51 7.54 -9.74 -11.67
N GLU A 52 7.18 -9.15 -12.81
CA GLU A 52 7.92 -8.01 -13.35
C GLU A 52 7.89 -6.80 -12.40
N MET A 53 6.73 -6.52 -11.79
CA MET A 53 6.63 -5.46 -10.78
C MET A 53 7.46 -5.76 -9.53
N ALA A 54 7.49 -7.01 -9.06
CA ALA A 54 8.30 -7.41 -7.91
C ALA A 54 9.81 -7.16 -8.17
N ASP A 55 10.28 -7.55 -9.35
CA ASP A 55 11.65 -7.34 -9.78
C ASP A 55 11.99 -5.85 -9.89
N LYS A 56 11.17 -5.10 -10.63
CA LYS A 56 11.44 -3.67 -10.89
C LYS A 56 11.29 -2.77 -9.68
N LEU A 57 10.37 -3.07 -8.77
CA LEU A 57 10.24 -2.37 -7.48
C LEU A 57 11.27 -2.84 -6.44
N GLY A 58 12.04 -3.89 -6.74
CA GLY A 58 13.03 -4.44 -5.83
C GLY A 58 12.41 -4.99 -4.54
N LEU A 59 11.23 -5.62 -4.62
CA LEU A 59 10.55 -6.15 -3.43
C LEU A 59 11.31 -7.32 -2.78
N HIS A 60 12.07 -8.06 -3.59
CA HIS A 60 12.91 -9.16 -3.12
C HIS A 60 14.02 -8.71 -2.13
N SER A 61 14.41 -7.42 -2.14
CA SER A 61 15.40 -6.91 -1.21
C SER A 61 14.81 -6.44 0.12
N LEU A 62 13.49 -6.55 0.33
CA LEU A 62 12.82 -6.13 1.57
C LEU A 62 13.00 -7.12 2.74
N GLY A 63 13.77 -8.19 2.55
CA GLY A 63 14.11 -9.15 3.60
C GLY A 63 12.89 -9.93 4.09
N GLN A 64 12.65 -9.92 5.40
CA GLN A 64 11.54 -10.65 6.04
C GLN A 64 10.22 -9.85 6.09
N ARG A 65 10.22 -8.62 5.57
CA ARG A 65 9.04 -7.78 5.54
C ARG A 65 7.95 -8.43 4.66
N PRO A 66 6.72 -8.63 5.16
CA PRO A 66 5.65 -9.21 4.36
C PRO A 66 5.24 -8.23 3.26
N TRP A 67 5.20 -8.71 2.02
CA TRP A 67 4.72 -7.96 0.88
C TRP A 67 3.86 -8.82 -0.03
N TYR A 68 2.96 -8.17 -0.77
CA TYR A 68 2.11 -8.83 -1.77
C TYR A 68 1.77 -7.87 -2.89
N ILE A 69 1.69 -8.40 -4.11
CA ILE A 69 1.26 -7.64 -5.28
C ILE A 69 -0.11 -8.15 -5.69
N GLN A 70 -1.09 -7.26 -5.67
CA GLN A 70 -2.41 -7.51 -6.18
C GLN A 70 -2.62 -6.75 -7.50
N LYS A 71 -3.00 -7.50 -8.53
CA LYS A 71 -3.43 -6.94 -9.81
C LYS A 71 -4.78 -6.26 -9.63
N THR A 72 -4.92 -5.02 -10.09
CA THR A 72 -6.16 -4.25 -9.95
C THR A 72 -6.54 -3.48 -11.20
N SER A 73 -7.83 -3.15 -11.30
CA SER A 73 -8.34 -2.15 -12.24
C SER A 73 -9.28 -1.22 -11.48
N ALA A 74 -8.86 0.03 -11.27
CA ALA A 74 -9.63 1.02 -10.54
C ALA A 74 -11.00 1.31 -11.20
N CYS A 75 -11.10 1.19 -12.52
CA CYS A 75 -12.35 1.42 -13.27
C CYS A 75 -13.43 0.37 -12.96
N SER A 76 -13.03 -0.88 -12.71
CA SER A 76 -13.96 -1.98 -12.42
C SER A 76 -14.01 -2.36 -10.95
N GLY A 77 -13.03 -1.93 -10.15
CA GLY A 77 -12.81 -2.37 -8.77
C GLY A 77 -12.20 -3.77 -8.66
N TYR A 78 -11.84 -4.41 -9.79
CA TYR A 78 -11.21 -5.73 -9.81
C TYR A 78 -9.96 -5.78 -8.92
N GLY A 79 -9.84 -6.85 -8.13
CA GLY A 79 -8.68 -7.15 -7.31
C GLY A 79 -8.54 -6.32 -6.03
N LEU A 80 -9.33 -5.26 -5.84
CA LEU A 80 -9.21 -4.40 -4.65
C LEU A 80 -9.53 -5.17 -3.36
N TYR A 81 -10.62 -5.95 -3.38
CA TYR A 81 -11.06 -6.70 -2.20
C TYR A 81 -10.01 -7.74 -1.78
N GLU A 82 -9.46 -8.49 -2.74
CA GLU A 82 -8.46 -9.53 -2.51
C GLU A 82 -7.17 -8.94 -1.91
N GLY A 83 -6.71 -7.81 -2.44
CA GLY A 83 -5.53 -7.11 -1.92
C GLY A 83 -5.74 -6.60 -0.50
N LEU A 84 -6.89 -5.97 -0.25
CA LEU A 84 -7.24 -5.45 1.08
C LEU A 84 -7.47 -6.58 2.10
N HIS A 85 -8.03 -7.71 1.67
CA HIS A 85 -8.18 -8.90 2.50
C HIS A 85 -6.81 -9.52 2.85
N TRP A 86 -5.87 -9.56 1.90
CA TRP A 86 -4.50 -9.94 2.22
C TRP A 86 -3.90 -9.00 3.26
N LEU A 87 -4.07 -7.69 3.08
CA LEU A 87 -3.54 -6.69 3.99
C LEU A 87 -4.13 -6.85 5.40
N SER A 88 -5.44 -7.05 5.53
CA SER A 88 -6.08 -7.23 6.84
C SER A 88 -5.51 -8.43 7.60
N ASN A 89 -5.16 -9.51 6.89
CA ASN A 89 -4.58 -10.70 7.48
C ASN A 89 -3.09 -10.54 7.84
N ASN A 90 -2.42 -9.52 7.27
CA ASN A 90 -1.00 -9.24 7.48
C ASN A 90 -0.76 -7.96 8.32
N ILE A 91 -1.81 -7.31 8.79
CA ILE A 91 -1.75 -6.33 9.87
C ILE A 91 -1.83 -7.11 11.19
N SER A 92 -0.71 -7.71 11.59
CA SER A 92 -0.55 -8.21 12.95
C SER A 92 -0.11 -7.02 13.83
N ASN A 93 -0.82 -6.77 14.95
CA ASN A 93 -0.49 -5.81 16.03
C ASN A 93 -0.93 -4.34 15.89
N LEU A 94 -2.19 -4.06 15.52
CA LEU A 94 -2.90 -2.88 16.06
C LEU A 94 -4.05 -3.24 17.01
N ALA A 95 -4.52 -4.50 16.97
CA ALA A 95 -5.62 -4.96 17.80
C ALA A 95 -5.19 -5.33 19.23
N ASP A 96 -3.91 -5.61 19.48
CA ASP A 96 -3.45 -6.03 20.82
C ASP A 96 -3.13 -4.85 21.76
N SER A 97 -3.08 -3.61 21.27
CA SER A 97 -2.96 -2.40 22.09
C SER A 97 -4.28 -1.65 22.30
N CYS A 98 -5.37 -2.06 21.65
CA CYS A 98 -6.71 -1.55 21.92
C CYS A 98 -7.62 -2.70 22.32
N SER A 99 -7.79 -2.87 23.63
CA SER A 99 -8.84 -3.73 24.18
C SER A 99 -10.20 -3.30 23.61
N TYR A 100 -10.78 -4.15 22.76
CA TYR A 100 -12.12 -4.02 22.18
C TYR A 100 -13.25 -4.21 23.23
N ASN A 101 -13.11 -3.63 24.42
CA ASN A 101 -14.07 -3.77 25.53
C ASN A 101 -14.60 -2.43 26.07
N HIS A 102 -14.39 -1.31 25.37
CA HIS A 102 -15.02 -0.04 25.76
C HIS A 102 -15.26 0.86 24.54
N PHE A 103 -16.42 0.73 23.89
CA PHE A 103 -16.91 1.74 22.96
C PHE A 103 -17.88 2.69 23.69
N PRO A 104 -17.44 3.87 24.14
CA PRO A 104 -18.36 4.96 24.41
C PRO A 104 -18.66 5.73 23.12
N ASN A 105 -19.94 6.07 23.00
CA ASN A 105 -20.66 6.81 21.95
C ASN A 105 -19.85 7.88 21.16
N PRO A 106 -19.85 7.86 19.81
CA PRO A 106 -19.03 8.74 18.95
C PRO A 106 -19.47 10.20 18.83
N PHE A 107 -20.52 10.66 19.54
CA PHE A 107 -20.96 12.07 19.47
C PHE A 107 -20.32 13.01 20.51
N SER A 108 -19.27 12.59 21.22
CA SER A 108 -18.61 13.43 22.24
C SER A 108 -17.28 14.03 21.78
N ARG A 109 -17.41 15.07 20.97
CA ARG A 109 -16.60 16.32 20.98
C ARG A 109 -15.16 16.33 20.43
N PRO A 110 -14.71 17.53 20.03
CA PRO A 110 -13.76 17.76 18.96
C PRO A 110 -12.36 18.11 19.49
N HIS A 111 -11.33 17.77 18.73
CA HIS A 111 -10.27 18.68 18.29
C HIS A 111 -9.10 17.87 17.69
N LYS A 112 -8.78 18.24 16.44
CA LYS A 112 -7.56 17.94 15.68
C LYS A 112 -7.34 16.47 15.29
N ILE A 113 -7.81 16.13 14.09
CA ILE A 113 -7.18 15.07 13.30
C ILE A 113 -5.76 15.53 13.05
N ASP A 114 -4.78 14.81 13.60
CA ASP A 114 -3.39 15.02 13.24
C ASP A 114 -3.16 14.36 11.88
N LEU A 115 -3.29 15.18 10.84
CA LEU A 115 -3.03 14.87 9.43
C LEU A 115 -1.52 14.78 9.15
N THR A 116 -0.78 14.07 9.99
CA THR A 116 0.67 13.89 9.79
C THR A 116 0.93 12.78 8.77
N LEU A 117 0.81 13.19 7.51
CA LEU A 117 1.80 12.99 6.44
C LEU A 117 1.99 11.56 5.92
N ILE A 118 1.11 11.16 5.00
CA ILE A 118 1.52 10.86 3.61
C ILE A 118 0.43 11.47 2.70
N GLU A 119 0.36 12.80 2.72
CA GLU A 119 0.10 13.56 1.51
C GLU A 119 1.42 13.53 0.72
N ILE A 120 1.69 12.41 0.03
CA ILE A 120 2.49 12.48 -1.20
C ILE A 120 1.52 13.02 -2.25
N GLU A 121 1.19 14.30 -2.08
CA GLU A 121 0.53 15.07 -3.11
C GLU A 121 1.43 15.00 -4.35
N ASN A 122 0.90 14.45 -5.44
CA ASN A 122 1.41 14.55 -6.82
C ASN A 122 2.41 13.51 -7.34
N VAL A 123 2.51 12.30 -6.76
CA VAL A 123 3.15 11.18 -7.47
C VAL A 123 2.09 10.11 -7.74
N ILE A 124 1.63 10.08 -8.99
CA ILE A 124 0.68 9.12 -9.60
C ILE A 124 -0.82 9.38 -9.37
N LEU A 125 -1.30 10.57 -9.79
CA LEU A 125 -2.70 10.73 -10.22
C LEU A 125 -2.70 11.15 -11.69
N LEU A 126 -2.77 10.14 -12.57
CA LEU A 126 -3.46 10.03 -13.87
C LEU A 126 -3.07 8.70 -14.52
#